data_AF-A0A7K0BPK3-F1
#
_entry.id   AF-A0A7K0BPK3-F1
#
_cell.length_a   1.000
_cell.length_b   1.000
_cell.length_c   1.000
_cell.angle_alpha   90.00
_cell.angle_beta   90.00
_cell.angle_gamma   90.00
#
_symmetry.space_group_name_H-M   'P 1'
#
loop_
_entity.id
_entity.type
_entity.pdbx_description
1 polymer ?
#
loop_
_entity_poly.entity_id
_entity_poly.type
_entity_poly.pdbx_seq_one_letter_code
_entity_poly.pdbx_strand_id
1 'polypeptide(L)'
;MTGAEVVAALRAVAGLGPYFEIVTDPAEAADPTWRPMPEADPARLADLTGRYAERLGTGERRVAASILFQGLASRLWSPMLAAAARGIVPDLTGLHWRWAPGAPIALWLAGPAGWRVDGDAAGLLHRSVVEGQLVPLRETFREVAGLADGLMWGNAASALAGALRPGLPAAAGAIARELLAREPLRGTGGFGAKGFARRSCCLYYKVPPGGEMCGDCALLPR
;
A
#
# COMPACT_ATOMS: atom_id res chain seq x y z
N MET A 1 20.27 3.70 -12.27
CA MET A 1 19.33 4.20 -13.29
C MET A 1 19.22 5.72 -13.14
N THR A 2 18.94 6.50 -14.20
CA THR A 2 18.81 7.95 -14.03
C THR A 2 17.46 8.29 -13.38
N GLY A 3 17.39 9.37 -12.59
CA GLY A 3 16.13 9.77 -11.96
C GLY A 3 15.04 10.15 -12.96
N ALA A 4 15.42 10.61 -14.17
CA ALA A 4 14.46 10.94 -15.23
C ALA A 4 13.64 9.72 -15.70
N GLU A 5 14.25 8.53 -15.77
CA GLU A 5 13.55 7.29 -16.15
C GLU A 5 12.52 6.88 -15.10
N VAL A 6 12.88 7.01 -13.81
CA VAL A 6 11.96 6.75 -12.68
C VAL A 6 10.80 7.73 -12.70
N VAL A 7 11.06 9.02 -12.88
CA VAL A 7 10.03 10.07 -12.96
C VAL A 7 9.07 9.79 -14.11
N ALA A 8 9.59 9.43 -15.29
CA ALA A 8 8.77 9.09 -16.44
C ALA A 8 7.89 7.86 -16.17
N ALA A 9 8.44 6.82 -15.54
CA ALA A 9 7.70 5.63 -15.16
C ALA A 9 6.58 5.93 -14.15
N LEU A 10 6.88 6.69 -13.08
CA LEU A 10 5.92 7.08 -12.06
C LEU A 10 4.80 7.96 -12.63
N ARG A 11 5.14 8.93 -13.50
CA ARG A 11 4.14 9.75 -14.20
C ARG A 11 3.23 8.91 -15.09
N ALA A 12 3.79 7.94 -15.82
CA ALA A 12 3.00 7.08 -16.69
C ALA A 12 2.00 6.19 -15.92
N VAL A 13 2.39 5.68 -14.74
CA VAL A 13 1.48 4.86 -13.92
C VAL A 13 0.47 5.69 -13.13
N ALA A 14 0.81 6.94 -12.75
CA ALA A 14 -0.10 7.85 -12.08
C ALA A 14 -1.39 8.09 -12.89
N GLY A 15 -1.29 8.12 -14.22
CA GLY A 15 -2.45 8.25 -15.12
C GLY A 15 -3.49 7.13 -15.00
N LEU A 16 -3.16 6.01 -14.34
CA LEU A 16 -4.12 4.95 -14.10
C LEU A 16 -5.09 5.32 -12.95
N GLY A 17 -4.77 6.27 -12.06
CA GLY A 17 -5.68 6.76 -11.01
C GLY A 17 -5.00 7.09 -9.67
N PRO A 18 -5.75 7.61 -8.69
CA PRO A 18 -5.20 8.27 -7.51
C PRO A 18 -4.41 7.35 -6.55
N TYR A 19 -4.62 6.03 -6.62
CA TYR A 19 -3.80 5.08 -5.84
C TYR A 19 -2.43 4.81 -6.44
N PHE A 20 -2.20 5.22 -7.70
CA PHE A 20 -0.98 4.95 -8.48
C PHE A 20 -0.07 6.18 -8.54
N GLU A 21 -0.43 7.24 -7.83
CA GLU A 21 0.33 8.48 -7.83
C GLU A 21 1.41 8.45 -6.75
N ILE A 22 2.65 8.69 -7.20
CA ILE A 22 3.76 9.14 -6.37
C ILE A 22 4.29 10.40 -7.05
N VAL A 23 4.13 11.54 -6.38
CA VAL A 23 4.61 12.83 -6.87
C VAL A 23 6.14 12.84 -6.83
N THR A 24 6.79 13.52 -7.76
CA THR A 24 8.26 13.59 -7.85
C THR A 24 8.77 15.01 -8.05
N ASP A 25 7.90 16.02 -7.91
CA ASP A 25 8.29 17.42 -8.07
C ASP A 25 9.24 17.83 -6.92
N PRO A 26 10.46 18.32 -7.21
CA PRO A 26 11.36 18.82 -6.17
C PRO A 26 10.79 20.00 -5.37
N ALA A 27 9.82 20.75 -5.91
CA ALA A 27 9.18 21.87 -5.22
C ALA A 27 8.43 21.45 -3.95
N GLU A 28 8.01 20.18 -3.86
CA GLU A 28 7.38 19.62 -2.66
C GLU A 28 8.29 19.67 -1.43
N ALA A 29 9.62 19.75 -1.62
CA ALA A 29 10.58 19.89 -0.51
C ALA A 29 10.38 21.17 0.32
N ALA A 30 9.74 22.20 -0.25
CA ALA A 30 9.44 23.44 0.46
C ALA A 30 8.24 23.30 1.41
N ASP A 31 7.41 22.27 1.26
CA ASP A 31 6.22 22.07 2.09
C ASP A 31 6.57 21.26 3.35
N PRO A 32 6.50 21.87 4.55
CA PRO A 32 6.89 21.22 5.80
C PRO A 32 5.84 20.22 6.30
N THR A 33 4.77 19.97 5.56
CA THR A 33 3.74 18.98 5.93
C THR A 33 4.05 17.57 5.46
N TRP A 34 5.02 17.40 4.54
CA TRP A 34 5.55 16.09 4.18
C TRP A 34 6.30 15.45 5.34
N ARG A 35 6.12 14.14 5.48
CA ARG A 35 6.77 13.33 6.53
C ARG A 35 7.45 12.13 5.91
N PRO A 36 8.63 11.71 6.40
CA PRO A 36 9.27 10.48 5.93
C PRO A 36 8.32 9.29 6.06
N MET A 37 8.40 8.38 5.10
CA MET A 37 7.70 7.09 5.11
C MET A 37 8.75 5.97 5.19
N PRO A 38 8.56 4.93 6.01
CA PRO A 38 7.38 4.65 6.85
C PRO A 38 7.28 5.55 8.09
N GLU A 39 6.05 5.79 8.57
CA GLU A 39 5.82 6.50 9.83
C GLU A 39 6.24 5.63 11.01
N ALA A 40 7.30 6.04 11.70
CA ALA A 40 7.87 5.30 12.82
C ALA A 40 7.47 5.91 14.19
N ASP A 41 6.86 7.09 14.25
CA ASP A 41 6.42 7.75 15.48
C ASP A 41 5.03 7.21 15.92
N PRO A 42 4.96 6.42 17.01
CA PRO A 42 3.70 5.83 17.46
C PRO A 42 2.68 6.89 17.89
N ALA A 43 3.12 8.00 18.51
CA ALA A 43 2.21 9.05 18.95
C ALA A 43 1.54 9.75 17.76
N ARG A 44 2.32 10.01 16.70
CA ARG A 44 1.79 10.60 15.47
C ARG A 44 0.84 9.65 14.76
N LEU A 45 1.20 8.37 14.64
CA LEU A 45 0.34 7.39 13.99
C LEU A 45 -0.95 7.14 14.80
N ALA A 46 -0.89 7.23 16.12
CA ALA A 46 -2.07 7.18 17.00
C ALA A 46 -3.01 8.37 16.76
N ASP A 47 -2.47 9.59 16.69
CA ASP A 47 -3.25 10.79 16.39
C ASP A 47 -3.89 10.71 14.98
N LEU A 48 -3.12 10.30 13.97
CA LEU A 48 -3.62 10.11 12.62
C LEU A 48 -4.72 9.04 12.57
N THR A 49 -4.56 7.93 13.31
CA THR A 49 -5.58 6.89 13.44
C THR A 49 -6.86 7.44 14.08
N GLY A 50 -6.74 8.30 15.10
CA GLY A 50 -7.87 8.97 15.73
C GLY A 50 -8.64 9.86 14.75
N ARG A 51 -7.93 10.73 14.04
CA ARG A 51 -8.52 11.58 13.00
C ARG A 51 -9.13 10.77 11.85
N TYR A 52 -8.55 9.62 11.51
CA TYR A 52 -9.11 8.71 10.52
C TYR A 52 -10.37 8.00 11.05
N ALA A 53 -10.44 7.69 12.35
CA ALA A 53 -11.62 7.13 13.00
C ALA A 53 -12.79 8.12 12.98
N GLU A 54 -12.54 9.39 13.28
CA GLU A 54 -13.51 10.48 13.17
C GLU A 54 -14.06 10.59 11.74
N ARG A 55 -13.17 10.57 10.73
CA ARG A 55 -13.56 10.58 9.31
C ARG A 55 -14.45 9.39 8.94
N LEU A 56 -14.18 8.21 9.49
CA LEU A 56 -14.97 7.01 9.26
C LEU A 56 -16.23 6.94 10.13
N GLY A 57 -16.42 7.86 11.09
CA GLY A 57 -17.50 7.83 12.05
C GLY A 57 -17.47 6.63 13.00
N THR A 58 -16.30 6.01 13.21
CA THR A 58 -16.17 4.81 14.06
C THR A 58 -15.54 5.14 15.41
N GLY A 59 -16.09 4.56 16.49
CA GLY A 59 -15.46 4.56 17.82
C GLY A 59 -14.40 3.47 17.98
N GLU A 60 -14.30 2.52 17.05
CA GLU A 60 -13.36 1.41 17.14
C GLU A 60 -12.01 1.78 16.52
N ARG A 61 -11.02 2.16 17.35
CA ARG A 61 -9.66 2.51 16.90
C ARG A 61 -9.03 1.46 15.97
N ARG A 62 -9.22 0.17 16.27
CA ARG A 62 -8.73 -0.95 15.44
C ARG A 62 -9.30 -0.96 14.02
N VAL A 63 -10.55 -0.53 13.83
CA VAL A 63 -11.19 -0.45 12.51
C VAL A 63 -10.48 0.64 11.71
N ALA A 64 -10.36 1.84 12.27
CA ALA A 64 -9.67 2.95 11.62
C ALA A 64 -8.22 2.61 11.27
N ALA A 65 -7.48 2.01 12.21
CA ALA A 65 -6.10 1.58 11.98
C ALA A 65 -5.99 0.55 10.84
N SER A 66 -6.88 -0.46 10.82
CA SER A 66 -6.91 -1.48 9.77
C SER A 66 -7.13 -0.88 8.38
N ILE A 67 -8.12 0.03 8.26
CA ILE A 67 -8.45 0.68 6.99
C ILE A 67 -7.35 1.65 6.55
N LEU A 68 -6.76 2.40 7.49
CA LEU A 68 -5.62 3.27 7.21
C LEU A 68 -4.42 2.47 6.71
N PHE A 69 -4.03 1.39 7.40
CA PHE A 69 -2.95 0.50 6.97
C PHE A 69 -3.21 -0.08 5.57
N GLN A 70 -4.43 -0.58 5.32
CA GLN A 70 -4.79 -1.09 4.00
C GLN A 70 -4.71 0.00 2.92
N GLY A 71 -5.15 1.22 3.23
CA GLY A 71 -5.07 2.36 2.33
C GLY A 71 -3.64 2.78 1.97
N LEU A 72 -2.71 2.68 2.92
CA LEU A 72 -1.27 2.88 2.72
C LEU A 72 -0.67 1.75 1.89
N ALA A 73 -0.96 0.49 2.22
CA ALA A 73 -0.49 -0.65 1.46
C ALA A 73 -0.94 -0.60 -0.01
N SER A 74 -2.18 -0.19 -0.27
CA SER A 74 -2.68 0.00 -1.64
C SER A 74 -1.94 1.09 -2.41
N ARG A 75 -1.55 2.19 -1.74
CA ARG A 75 -0.77 3.29 -2.34
C ARG A 75 0.71 2.96 -2.55
N LEU A 76 1.23 1.99 -1.81
CA LEU A 76 2.56 1.42 -2.06
C LEU A 76 2.52 0.41 -3.21
N TRP A 77 1.60 -0.56 -3.16
CA TRP A 77 1.57 -1.64 -4.15
C TRP A 77 1.19 -1.19 -5.55
N SER A 78 0.21 -0.30 -5.65
CA SER A 78 -0.35 0.15 -6.94
C SER A 78 0.70 0.73 -7.90
N PRO A 79 1.44 1.82 -7.54
CA PRO A 79 2.45 2.39 -8.42
C PRO A 79 3.63 1.43 -8.62
N MET A 80 4.05 0.74 -7.57
CA MET A 80 5.23 -0.12 -7.59
C MET A 80 5.05 -1.34 -8.49
N LEU A 81 3.91 -2.04 -8.39
CA LEU A 81 3.59 -3.16 -9.28
C LEU A 81 3.46 -2.70 -10.73
N ALA A 82 2.81 -1.55 -10.95
CA ALA A 82 2.61 -1.01 -12.29
C ALA A 82 3.92 -0.57 -12.96
N ALA A 83 4.85 0.00 -12.20
CA ALA A 83 6.18 0.36 -12.67
C ALA A 83 7.02 -0.89 -12.94
N ALA A 84 7.00 -1.87 -12.02
CA ALA A 84 7.76 -3.11 -12.15
C ALA A 84 7.33 -3.91 -13.38
N ALA A 85 6.03 -3.97 -13.65
CA ALA A 85 5.47 -4.60 -14.85
C ALA A 85 5.90 -3.89 -16.16
N ARG A 86 6.38 -2.65 -16.07
CA ARG A 86 6.98 -1.88 -17.17
C ARG A 86 8.52 -1.89 -17.14
N GLY A 87 9.11 -2.73 -16.29
CA GLY A 87 10.55 -2.94 -16.23
C GLY A 87 11.32 -1.99 -15.31
N ILE A 88 10.65 -1.24 -14.42
CA ILE A 88 11.29 -0.29 -13.50
C ILE A 88 10.80 -0.51 -12.07
N VAL A 89 11.73 -0.64 -11.12
CA VAL A 89 11.42 -0.62 -9.68
C VAL A 89 12.00 0.65 -9.06
N PRO A 90 11.16 1.61 -8.61
CA PRO A 90 11.61 2.77 -7.85
C PRO A 90 12.25 2.37 -6.51
N ASP A 91 13.28 3.10 -6.11
CA ASP A 91 13.78 3.09 -4.73
C ASP A 91 12.88 3.99 -3.88
N LEU A 92 12.36 3.47 -2.77
CA LEU A 92 11.45 4.18 -1.87
C LEU A 92 12.17 4.79 -0.65
N THR A 93 13.51 4.80 -0.60
CA THR A 93 14.27 5.35 0.53
C THR A 93 13.96 6.83 0.79
N GLY A 94 13.71 7.62 -0.26
CA GLY A 94 13.31 9.03 -0.17
C GLY A 94 11.80 9.27 -0.10
N LEU A 95 11.00 8.23 0.19
CA LEU A 95 9.55 8.33 0.17
C LEU A 95 9.05 9.15 1.37
N HIS A 96 8.16 10.08 1.07
CA HIS A 96 7.43 10.89 2.03
C HIS A 96 5.94 10.68 1.82
N TRP A 97 5.18 10.87 2.89
CA TRP A 97 3.73 10.81 2.87
C TRP A 97 3.14 12.02 3.56
N ARG A 98 1.89 12.30 3.23
CA ARG A 98 1.08 13.32 3.87
C ARG A 98 -0.36 12.87 3.94
N TRP A 99 -1.00 13.23 5.04
CA TRP A 99 -2.45 13.15 5.15
C TRP A 99 -3.00 14.29 5.98
N ALA A 100 -4.14 14.83 5.55
CA ALA A 100 -4.94 15.77 6.30
C ALA A 100 -6.41 15.34 6.26
N PRO A 101 -7.22 15.69 7.28
CA PRO A 101 -8.67 15.50 7.22
C PRO A 101 -9.25 16.08 5.92
N GLY A 102 -10.15 15.33 5.27
CA GLY A 102 -10.75 15.73 3.99
C GLY A 102 -9.85 15.53 2.75
N ALA A 103 -8.53 15.35 2.91
CA ALA A 103 -7.62 15.10 1.79
C ALA A 103 -7.39 13.59 1.56
N PRO A 104 -7.03 13.18 0.33
CA PRO A 104 -6.44 11.87 0.10
C PRO A 104 -5.05 11.78 0.75
N ILE A 105 -4.65 10.56 1.13
CA ILE A 105 -3.23 10.32 1.44
C ILE A 105 -2.45 10.51 0.14
N ALA A 106 -1.38 11.31 0.20
CA ALA A 106 -0.48 11.58 -0.91
C ALA A 106 0.91 11.04 -0.60
N LEU A 107 1.64 10.65 -1.65
CA LEU A 107 3.02 10.19 -1.59
C LEU A 107 3.89 11.08 -2.47
N TRP A 108 5.09 11.40 -1.97
CA TRP A 108 6.10 12.15 -2.70
C TRP A 108 7.44 11.42 -2.58
N LEU A 109 8.14 11.23 -3.70
CA LEU A 109 9.46 10.63 -3.74
C LEU A 109 10.53 11.71 -3.96
N ALA A 110 11.25 12.04 -2.89
CA ALA A 110 12.40 12.93 -2.94
C ALA A 110 13.60 12.20 -3.57
N GLY A 111 14.26 12.84 -4.54
CA GLY A 111 15.41 12.27 -5.25
C GLY A 111 15.11 10.93 -5.96
N PRO A 112 14.19 10.88 -6.95
CA PRO A 112 13.82 9.63 -7.60
C PRO A 112 15.01 8.86 -8.16
N ALA A 113 15.14 7.61 -7.72
CA ALA A 113 16.13 6.64 -8.17
C ALA A 113 15.50 5.24 -8.23
N GLY A 114 16.24 4.25 -8.73
CA GLY A 114 15.73 2.87 -8.80
C GLY A 114 16.52 1.97 -9.74
N TRP A 115 15.92 0.85 -10.10
CA TRP A 115 16.52 -0.21 -10.88
C TRP A 115 15.69 -0.52 -12.13
N ARG A 116 16.38 -0.85 -13.22
CA ARG A 116 15.75 -1.59 -14.32
C ARG A 116 15.56 -3.03 -13.86
N VAL A 117 14.43 -3.61 -14.20
CA VAL A 117 14.17 -5.04 -13.97
C VAL A 117 14.95 -5.84 -14.99
N ASP A 118 15.87 -6.66 -14.51
CA ASP A 118 16.56 -7.70 -15.27
C ASP A 118 16.43 -9.01 -14.48
N GLY A 119 15.30 -9.71 -14.66
CA GLY A 119 14.96 -10.90 -13.88
C GLY A 119 13.99 -10.63 -12.71
N ASP A 120 14.47 -10.82 -11.47
CA ASP A 120 13.64 -10.95 -10.23
C ASP A 120 12.97 -9.63 -9.78
N ALA A 121 11.95 -9.21 -10.52
CA ALA A 121 11.11 -8.05 -10.17
C ALA A 121 10.42 -8.23 -8.81
N ALA A 122 9.94 -9.44 -8.51
CA ALA A 122 9.26 -9.75 -7.26
C ALA A 122 10.19 -9.59 -6.06
N GLY A 123 11.46 -9.97 -6.17
CA GLY A 123 12.46 -9.76 -5.13
C GLY A 123 12.80 -8.30 -4.90
N LEU A 124 12.93 -7.50 -5.97
CA LEU A 124 13.12 -6.05 -5.85
C LEU A 124 11.92 -5.39 -5.15
N LEU A 125 10.71 -5.72 -5.57
CA LEU A 125 9.48 -5.21 -4.94
C LEU A 125 9.34 -5.66 -3.49
N HIS A 126 9.70 -6.91 -3.19
CA HIS A 126 9.67 -7.42 -1.82
C HIS A 126 10.60 -6.61 -0.92
N ARG A 127 11.86 -6.37 -1.31
CA ARG A 127 12.77 -5.52 -0.56
C ARG A 127 12.26 -4.07 -0.41
N SER A 128 11.87 -3.44 -1.52
CA SER A 128 11.49 -2.02 -1.51
C SER A 128 10.16 -1.75 -0.78
N VAL A 129 9.16 -2.63 -0.93
CA VAL A 129 7.81 -2.40 -0.38
C VAL A 129 7.59 -3.19 0.90
N VAL A 130 7.89 -4.49 0.92
CA VAL A 130 7.62 -5.32 2.10
C VAL A 130 8.60 -4.96 3.21
N GLU A 131 9.90 -5.11 2.96
CA GLU A 131 10.93 -4.90 3.98
C GLU A 131 11.10 -3.41 4.29
N GLY A 132 11.20 -2.56 3.26
CA GLY A 132 11.47 -1.14 3.41
C GLY A 132 10.31 -0.30 3.96
N GLN A 133 9.06 -0.73 3.78
CA GLN A 133 7.88 0.10 4.09
C GLN A 133 6.85 -0.63 4.96
N LEU A 134 6.36 -1.79 4.53
CA LEU A 134 5.26 -2.48 5.22
C LEU A 134 5.66 -3.11 6.56
N VAL A 135 6.87 -3.68 6.68
CA VAL A 135 7.36 -4.25 7.93
C VAL A 135 7.47 -3.18 9.03
N PRO A 136 8.12 -2.02 8.81
CA PRO A 136 8.16 -0.97 9.83
C PRO A 136 6.78 -0.41 10.17
N LEU A 137 5.93 -0.13 9.17
CA LEU A 137 4.57 0.34 9.41
C LEU A 137 3.78 -0.65 10.28
N ARG A 138 3.90 -1.94 9.99
CA ARG A 138 3.25 -3.00 10.77
C ARG A 138 3.64 -2.93 12.25
N GLU A 139 4.93 -2.77 12.56
CA GLU A 139 5.38 -2.66 13.95
C GLU A 139 4.73 -1.47 14.65
N THR A 140 4.75 -0.29 14.02
CA THR A 140 4.14 0.90 14.60
C THR A 140 2.62 0.75 14.77
N PHE A 141 1.91 0.13 13.80
CA PHE A 141 0.47 -0.14 13.94
C PHE A 141 0.15 -1.21 14.99
N ARG A 142 1.01 -2.21 15.17
CA ARG A 142 0.88 -3.20 16.25
C ARG A 142 0.96 -2.50 17.60
N GLU A 143 1.94 -1.62 17.79
CA GLU A 143 2.11 -0.85 19.02
C GLU A 143 0.91 0.09 19.28
N VAL A 144 0.47 0.83 18.27
CA VAL A 144 -0.56 1.87 18.41
C VAL A 144 -1.97 1.32 18.61
N ALA A 145 -2.31 0.22 17.95
CA ALA A 145 -3.69 -0.25 17.85
C ALA A 145 -3.87 -1.75 18.14
N GLY A 146 -2.80 -2.48 18.48
CA GLY A 146 -2.87 -3.92 18.75
C GLY A 146 -3.36 -4.73 17.55
N LEU A 147 -3.10 -4.26 16.32
CA LEU A 147 -3.53 -4.98 15.12
C LEU A 147 -2.86 -6.34 15.03
N ALA A 148 -3.65 -7.37 14.71
CA ALA A 148 -3.15 -8.72 14.52
C ALA A 148 -2.33 -8.82 13.22
N ASP A 149 -1.23 -9.56 13.24
CA ASP A 149 -0.36 -9.80 12.08
C ASP A 149 -1.13 -10.29 10.86
N GLY A 150 -1.94 -11.33 11.03
CA GLY A 150 -2.70 -11.93 9.93
C GLY A 150 -3.72 -10.98 9.30
N LEU A 151 -4.22 -10.00 10.07
CA LEU A 151 -5.07 -8.94 9.54
C LEU A 151 -4.25 -7.97 8.67
N MET A 152 -3.12 -7.47 9.18
CA MET A 152 -2.28 -6.53 8.43
C MET A 152 -1.71 -7.17 7.16
N TRP A 153 -1.16 -8.38 7.24
CA TRP A 153 -0.64 -9.06 6.06
C TRP A 153 -1.74 -9.50 5.09
N GLY A 154 -2.94 -9.84 5.59
CA GLY A 154 -4.12 -10.04 4.73
C GLY A 154 -4.57 -8.78 4.00
N ASN A 155 -4.55 -7.63 4.66
CA ASN A 155 -4.82 -6.32 4.04
C ASN A 155 -3.74 -5.97 3.00
N ALA A 156 -2.46 -6.23 3.29
CA ALA A 156 -1.37 -6.01 2.34
C ALA A 156 -1.49 -6.92 1.10
N ALA A 157 -1.86 -8.19 1.28
CA ALA A 157 -2.08 -9.12 0.19
C ALA A 157 -3.32 -8.75 -0.66
N SER A 158 -4.41 -8.33 0.00
CA SER A 158 -5.59 -7.76 -0.65
C SER A 158 -5.24 -6.52 -1.47
N ALA A 159 -4.46 -5.60 -0.91
CA ALA A 159 -3.98 -4.41 -1.60
C ALA A 159 -3.14 -4.74 -2.84
N LEU A 160 -2.23 -5.72 -2.75
CA LEU A 160 -1.45 -6.21 -3.89
C LEU A 160 -2.35 -6.83 -4.97
N ALA A 161 -3.33 -7.65 -4.58
CA ALA A 161 -4.29 -8.22 -5.53
C ALA A 161 -5.16 -7.14 -6.19
N GLY A 162 -5.58 -6.13 -5.43
CA GLY A 162 -6.35 -4.98 -5.91
C GLY A 162 -5.56 -4.04 -6.83
N ALA A 163 -4.23 -4.07 -6.76
CA ALA A 163 -3.36 -3.33 -7.70
C ALA A 163 -3.42 -3.90 -9.12
N LEU A 164 -3.87 -5.15 -9.31
CA LEU A 164 -4.07 -5.76 -10.63
C LEU A 164 -5.31 -5.19 -11.32
N ARG A 165 -5.15 -4.00 -11.90
CA ARG A 165 -6.21 -3.34 -12.66
C ARG A 165 -6.11 -3.62 -14.16
N PRO A 166 -7.22 -3.50 -14.91
CA PRO A 166 -7.18 -3.55 -16.36
C PRO A 166 -6.16 -2.56 -16.95
N GLY A 167 -5.49 -2.94 -18.02
CA GLY A 167 -4.50 -2.09 -18.72
C GLY A 167 -3.07 -2.15 -18.16
N LEU A 168 -2.80 -2.98 -17.14
CA LEU A 168 -1.42 -3.30 -16.76
C LEU A 168 -0.80 -4.32 -17.71
N PRO A 169 0.54 -4.28 -17.93
CA PRO A 169 1.23 -5.32 -18.67
C PRO A 169 0.99 -6.72 -18.06
N ALA A 170 0.94 -7.75 -18.91
CA ALA A 170 0.67 -9.14 -18.49
C ALA A 170 1.59 -9.63 -17.36
N ALA A 171 2.83 -9.12 -17.33
CA ALA A 171 3.82 -9.40 -16.28
C ALA A 171 3.32 -9.07 -14.86
N ALA A 172 2.45 -8.06 -14.69
CA ALA A 172 1.94 -7.65 -13.37
C ALA A 172 1.30 -8.83 -12.62
N GLY A 173 0.51 -9.65 -13.31
CA GLY A 173 -0.14 -10.81 -12.71
C GLY A 173 0.83 -11.90 -12.28
N ALA A 174 1.93 -12.11 -13.01
CA ALA A 174 2.97 -13.06 -12.63
C ALA A 174 3.73 -12.57 -11.38
N ILE A 175 4.17 -11.31 -11.41
CA ILE A 175 4.89 -10.66 -10.29
C ILE A 175 4.05 -10.68 -9.01
N ALA A 176 2.76 -10.33 -9.08
CA ALA A 176 1.87 -10.32 -7.92
C ALA A 176 1.68 -11.72 -7.32
N ARG A 177 1.52 -12.76 -8.16
CA ARG A 177 1.42 -14.15 -7.67
C ARG A 177 2.70 -14.62 -7.02
N GLU A 178 3.85 -14.25 -7.58
CA GLU A 178 5.15 -14.58 -7.00
C GLU A 178 5.35 -13.91 -5.64
N LEU A 179 5.00 -12.63 -5.50
CA LEU A 179 5.01 -11.90 -4.22
C LEU A 179 4.08 -12.54 -3.18
N LEU A 180 2.86 -12.92 -3.58
CA LEU A 180 1.90 -13.61 -2.70
C LEU A 180 2.36 -15.01 -2.29
N ALA A 181 3.29 -15.59 -3.04
CA ALA A 181 3.96 -16.83 -2.71
C ALA A 181 5.24 -16.63 -1.89
N ARG A 182 5.53 -15.43 -1.36
CA ARG A 182 6.67 -15.16 -0.47
C ARG A 182 6.18 -14.75 0.92
N GLU A 183 6.94 -15.09 1.96
CA GLU A 183 6.67 -14.54 3.30
C GLU A 183 6.86 -13.01 3.28
N PRO A 184 6.08 -12.24 4.06
CA PRO A 184 5.02 -12.65 4.97
C PRO A 184 3.62 -12.70 4.33
N LEU A 185 3.51 -12.57 3.00
CA LEU A 185 2.23 -12.59 2.28
C LEU A 185 1.72 -14.02 2.04
N ARG A 186 2.61 -15.00 2.01
CA ARG A 186 2.26 -16.41 1.90
C ARG A 186 1.26 -16.76 3.00
N GLY A 187 0.22 -17.53 2.65
CA GLY A 187 -0.74 -17.97 3.66
C GLY A 187 -1.83 -16.95 4.00
N THR A 188 -1.83 -15.74 3.44
CA THR A 188 -2.79 -14.68 3.81
C THR A 188 -4.03 -14.62 2.91
N GLY A 189 -3.98 -15.26 1.75
CA GLY A 189 -5.06 -15.33 0.76
C GLY A 189 -4.66 -16.16 -0.45
N GLY A 190 -5.46 -16.11 -1.51
CA GLY A 190 -5.17 -16.78 -2.78
C GLY A 190 -6.17 -16.42 -3.89
N PHE A 191 -5.76 -16.60 -5.15
CA PHE A 191 -6.65 -16.46 -6.31
C PHE A 191 -7.42 -17.75 -6.54
N GLY A 192 -8.75 -17.64 -6.63
CA GLY A 192 -9.65 -18.70 -7.08
C GLY A 192 -10.51 -18.25 -8.26
N ALA A 193 -11.55 -19.03 -8.59
CA ALA A 193 -12.43 -18.76 -9.73
C ALA A 193 -13.15 -17.39 -9.65
N LYS A 194 -13.42 -16.90 -8.44
CA LYS A 194 -14.08 -15.61 -8.18
C LYS A 194 -13.08 -14.47 -7.89
N GLY A 195 -11.81 -14.64 -8.26
CA GLY A 195 -10.74 -13.68 -7.96
C GLY A 195 -10.02 -13.96 -6.64
N PHE A 196 -9.34 -12.95 -6.11
CA PHE A 196 -8.61 -13.06 -4.85
C PHE A 196 -9.55 -13.16 -3.65
N ALA A 197 -9.22 -14.03 -2.70
CA ALA A 197 -9.89 -14.13 -1.41
C ALA A 197 -8.84 -14.09 -0.29
N ARG A 198 -9.01 -13.17 0.66
CA ARG A 198 -8.18 -13.12 1.87
C ARG A 198 -8.67 -14.14 2.90
N ARG A 199 -7.78 -14.54 3.81
CA ARG A 199 -8.05 -15.44 4.95
C ARG A 199 -8.32 -14.71 6.26
N SER A 200 -8.25 -13.38 6.26
CA SER A 200 -8.54 -12.53 7.42
C SER A 200 -9.58 -11.47 7.08
N CYS A 201 -10.20 -10.90 8.12
CA CYS A 201 -11.17 -9.81 7.95
C CYS A 201 -10.48 -8.44 8.10
N CYS A 202 -10.65 -7.56 7.12
CA CYS A 202 -10.13 -6.18 7.15
C CYS A 202 -10.91 -5.23 8.06
N LEU A 203 -12.02 -5.68 8.64
CA LEU A 203 -12.92 -4.92 9.52
C LEU A 203 -13.74 -3.80 8.85
N TYR A 204 -13.67 -3.62 7.52
CA TYR A 204 -14.41 -2.55 6.84
C TYR A 204 -15.93 -2.61 7.09
N TYR A 205 -16.49 -3.81 7.20
CA TYR A 205 -17.91 -4.01 7.48
C TYR A 205 -18.38 -3.41 8.84
N LYS A 206 -17.44 -3.11 9.75
CA LYS A 206 -17.71 -2.47 11.05
C LYS A 206 -17.73 -0.94 10.99
N VAL A 207 -17.39 -0.33 9.85
CA VAL A 207 -17.50 1.13 9.68
C VAL A 207 -18.98 1.53 9.68
N PRO A 208 -19.44 2.46 10.55
CA PRO A 208 -20.85 2.83 10.59
C PRO A 208 -21.39 3.42 9.28
N PRO A 209 -22.69 3.24 8.97
CA PRO A 209 -23.70 2.51 9.76
C PRO A 209 -23.65 0.98 9.61
N GLY A 210 -22.64 0.44 8.94
CA GLY A 210 -22.51 -0.98 8.62
C GLY A 210 -21.94 -1.14 7.22
N GLY A 211 -20.66 -0.77 7.06
CA GLY A 211 -19.95 -0.71 5.79
C GLY A 211 -20.05 -2.01 4.99
N GLU A 212 -19.71 -1.94 3.71
CA GLU A 212 -19.91 -3.07 2.82
C GLU A 212 -18.92 -4.21 3.07
N MET A 213 -19.29 -5.39 2.58
CA MET A 213 -18.37 -6.52 2.49
C MET A 213 -17.46 -6.33 1.29
N CYS A 214 -16.14 -6.37 1.48
CA CYS A 214 -15.20 -6.27 0.37
C CYS A 214 -15.36 -7.45 -0.61
N GLY A 215 -15.07 -7.23 -1.90
CA GLY A 215 -15.15 -8.30 -2.91
C GLY A 215 -14.26 -9.53 -2.63
N ASP A 216 -13.19 -9.34 -1.87
CA ASP A 216 -12.25 -10.38 -1.44
C ASP A 216 -12.50 -10.88 0.00
N CYS A 217 -13.60 -10.45 0.65
CA CYS A 217 -13.84 -10.69 2.08
C CYS A 217 -13.87 -12.18 2.47
N ALA A 218 -13.22 -12.50 3.60
CA ALA A 218 -13.14 -13.82 4.20
C ALA A 218 -14.45 -14.31 4.84
N LEU A 219 -15.39 -13.38 5.08
CA LEU A 219 -16.70 -13.69 5.67
C LEU A 219 -17.77 -13.99 4.62
N LEU A 220 -17.46 -13.83 3.32
CA LEU A 220 -18.37 -14.18 2.24
C LEU A 220 -18.31 -15.68 1.95
N PRO A 221 -19.43 -16.32 1.57
CA PRO A 221 -19.42 -17.69 1.07
C PRO A 221 -18.58 -17.76 -0.21
N ARG A 222 -17.61 -18.68 -0.26
CA ARG A 222 -16.70 -18.86 -1.41
C ARG A 222 -17.06 -20.09 -2.20
#